data_AF-A0A6N3EJE6-F1
#
_entry.id   AF-A0A6N3EJE6-F1
#
_cell.length_a   1.000
_cell.length_b   1.000
_cell.length_c   1.000
_cell.angle_alpha   90.00
_cell.angle_beta   90.00
_cell.angle_gamma   90.00
#
_symmetry.space_group_name_H-M   'P 1'
#
loop_
_entity.id
_entity.type
_entity.pdbx_description
1 polymer ?
#
loop_
_entity_poly.entity_id
_entity_poly.type
_entity_poly.pdbx_seq_one_letter_code
_entity_poly.pdbx_strand_id
1 'polypeptide(L)'
;MSQKKKIKENILQMNASYIVTDPSGTTLKSVGKPLADHGYKIQILNLMDRSHSNKFNPFKYIKTKEEINILSVLQQKYGEEFTFKAWSWEKYGSNNKNAYVTCESMPGVEIEVYQRETDNGMTYYDDYMAYKYKSRFQEDLQRFTDQIYPNAKVIFMVDSSTFPLDMGMGMTYDEILQDKDTVLSVTILVKCDSDDPQKEEHLEEFRQLLEDNSVRVNGTLIYTSDETTWNEYSENNYSNWYANDDWYLSRCNFSLDKSYQFYKCIKTTW
;
A
#
# COMPACT_ATOMS: atom_id res chain seq x y z
N MET A 1 16.62 38.00 43.12
CA MET A 1 16.26 38.08 41.69
C MET A 1 14.92 37.40 41.46
N SER A 2 13.98 38.04 40.76
CA SER A 2 12.69 37.44 40.39
C SER A 2 12.88 36.25 39.43
N GLN A 3 12.07 35.19 39.57
CA GLN A 3 12.13 33.97 38.77
C GLN A 3 12.03 34.24 37.26
N LYS A 4 11.24 35.23 36.84
CA LYS A 4 11.12 35.65 35.43
C LYS A 4 12.43 36.20 34.85
N LYS A 5 13.23 36.90 35.67
CA LYS A 5 14.52 37.45 35.24
C LYS A 5 15.53 36.33 34.94
N LYS A 6 15.56 35.29 35.76
CA LYS A 6 16.42 34.11 35.56
C LYS A 6 16.06 33.33 34.28
N ILE A 7 14.77 33.16 33.99
CA ILE A 7 14.30 32.48 32.77
C ILE A 7 14.76 33.23 31.52
N LYS A 8 14.62 34.57 31.52
CA LYS A 8 15.10 35.41 30.41
C LYS A 8 16.61 35.27 30.20
N GLU A 9 17.39 35.36 31.27
CA GLU A 9 18.85 35.25 31.21
C GLU A 9 19.29 33.88 30.65
N ASN A 10 18.61 32.80 31.05
CA ASN A 10 18.88 31.45 30.55
C ASN A 10 18.55 31.30 29.06
N ILE A 11 17.40 31.79 28.60
CA ILE A 11 17.01 31.69 27.19
C ILE A 11 17.99 32.46 26.30
N LEU A 12 18.47 33.62 26.77
CA LEU A 12 19.42 34.45 26.03
C LEU A 12 20.85 33.89 26.01
N GLN A 13 21.15 32.79 26.71
CA GLN A 13 22.40 32.05 26.51
C GLN A 13 22.40 31.27 25.19
N MET A 14 21.23 30.96 24.62
CA MET A 14 21.08 30.37 23.28
C MET A 14 21.92 29.10 23.05
N ASN A 15 22.01 28.24 24.06
CA ASN A 15 22.86 27.05 24.06
C ASN A 15 22.12 25.74 23.78
N ALA A 16 20.80 25.78 23.63
CA ALA A 16 19.96 24.60 23.40
C ALA A 16 18.63 24.98 22.73
N SER A 17 17.80 23.98 22.44
CA SER A 17 16.38 24.16 22.13
C SER A 17 15.58 24.32 23.42
N TYR A 18 14.61 25.25 23.44
CA TYR A 18 13.84 25.58 24.64
C TYR A 18 12.35 25.33 24.44
N ILE A 19 11.69 24.80 25.48
CA ILE A 19 10.23 24.82 25.64
C ILE A 19 9.91 25.75 26.80
N VAL A 20 9.10 26.78 26.55
CA VAL A 20 8.79 27.82 27.54
C VAL A 20 7.29 27.95 27.68
N THR A 21 6.79 27.81 28.91
CA THR A 21 5.42 28.19 29.24
C THR A 21 5.39 29.69 29.55
N ASP A 22 4.58 30.47 28.82
CA ASP A 22 4.47 31.92 29.02
C ASP A 22 3.03 32.34 29.37
N PRO A 23 2.52 32.00 30.58
CA PRO A 23 1.16 32.38 31.01
C PRO A 23 0.93 33.89 30.95
N SER A 24 1.98 34.70 31.11
CA SER A 24 1.88 36.17 31.04
C SER A 24 1.94 36.75 29.63
N GLY A 25 2.33 35.98 28.62
CA GLY A 25 2.49 36.45 27.23
C GLY A 25 3.55 37.54 27.04
N THR A 26 4.48 37.71 27.98
CA THR A 26 5.52 38.75 27.96
C THR A 26 6.91 38.22 27.65
N THR A 27 7.12 36.92 27.80
CA THR A 27 8.44 36.30 27.63
C THR A 27 8.87 36.40 26.17
N LEU A 28 8.00 36.00 25.23
CA LEU A 28 8.28 36.07 23.80
C LEU A 28 8.64 37.49 23.34
N LYS A 29 7.95 38.52 23.86
CA LYS A 29 8.24 39.94 23.54
C LYS A 29 9.66 40.35 23.96
N SER A 30 10.21 39.72 25.00
CA SER A 30 11.50 40.09 25.58
C SER A 30 12.70 39.36 25.00
N VAL A 31 12.51 38.17 24.42
CA VAL A 31 13.60 37.32 23.90
C VAL A 31 13.42 36.89 22.44
N GLY A 32 12.24 37.06 21.86
CA GLY A 32 11.91 36.53 20.54
C GLY A 32 12.75 37.10 19.41
N LYS A 33 12.96 38.43 19.39
CA LYS A 33 13.81 39.08 18.38
C LYS A 33 15.27 38.61 18.47
N PRO A 34 15.96 38.68 19.63
CA PRO A 34 17.31 38.14 19.78
C PRO A 34 17.46 36.68 19.32
N LEU A 35 16.48 35.81 19.65
CA LEU A 35 16.49 34.41 19.22
C LEU A 35 16.37 34.27 17.69
N ALA A 36 15.41 34.97 17.09
CA ALA A 36 15.21 34.95 15.64
C ALA A 36 16.45 35.48 14.88
N ASP A 37 17.06 36.55 15.39
CA ASP A 37 18.29 37.14 14.83
C ASP A 37 19.48 36.15 14.89
N HIS A 38 19.47 35.17 15.82
CA HIS A 38 20.47 34.09 15.93
C HIS A 38 20.03 32.77 15.26
N GLY A 39 19.01 32.80 14.40
CA GLY A 39 18.61 31.65 13.58
C GLY A 39 17.69 30.63 14.28
N TYR A 40 17.17 30.94 15.47
CA TYR A 40 16.19 30.06 16.10
C TYR A 40 14.86 30.06 15.34
N LYS A 41 14.34 28.85 15.08
CA LYS A 41 12.96 28.66 14.62
C LYS A 41 12.01 28.73 15.81
N ILE A 42 11.25 29.82 15.90
CA ILE A 42 10.29 30.04 16.99
C ILE A 42 8.93 29.47 16.58
N GLN A 43 8.39 28.56 17.39
CA GLN A 43 7.02 28.05 17.26
C GLN A 43 6.20 28.43 18.50
N ILE A 44 4.96 28.87 18.29
CA ILE A 44 4.07 29.40 19.33
C ILE A 44 2.80 28.55 19.35
N LEU A 45 2.53 27.91 20.49
CA LEU A 45 1.22 27.33 20.78
C LEU A 45 0.39 28.31 21.62
N ASN A 46 -0.33 29.20 20.95
CA ASN A 46 -1.27 30.10 21.62
C ASN A 46 -2.61 29.40 21.85
N LEU A 47 -2.98 29.21 23.12
CA LEU A 47 -4.22 28.56 23.55
C LEU A 47 -5.40 29.54 23.69
N MET A 48 -5.13 30.85 23.76
CA MET A 48 -6.16 31.89 23.88
C MET A 48 -6.63 32.37 22.51
N ASP A 49 -5.69 32.58 21.58
CA ASP A 49 -5.98 32.97 20.21
C ASP A 49 -5.35 31.99 19.22
N ARG A 50 -6.21 31.14 18.66
CA ARG A 50 -5.80 30.08 17.72
C ARG A 50 -5.41 30.61 16.35
N SER A 51 -5.78 31.85 15.99
CA SER A 51 -5.42 32.46 14.70
C SER A 51 -3.94 32.83 14.63
N HIS A 52 -3.34 33.17 15.79
CA HIS A 52 -1.92 33.50 15.94
C HIS A 52 -1.11 32.35 16.58
N SER A 53 -1.52 31.11 16.33
CA SER A 53 -0.90 29.90 16.86
C SER A 53 -0.38 29.03 15.72
N ASN A 54 0.80 28.42 15.88
CA ASN A 54 1.30 27.41 14.96
C ASN A 54 0.46 26.12 14.98
N LYS A 55 -0.45 25.99 15.95
CA LYS A 55 -1.33 24.84 16.21
C LYS A 55 -0.52 23.57 16.51
N PHE A 56 -0.99 22.80 17.47
CA PHE A 56 -0.40 21.50 17.80
C PHE A 56 -1.54 20.52 18.06
N ASN A 57 -1.49 19.37 17.40
CA ASN A 57 -2.40 18.28 17.70
C ASN A 57 -1.62 17.22 18.50
N PRO A 58 -1.74 17.16 19.83
CA PRO A 58 -1.04 16.16 20.63
C PRO A 58 -1.44 14.73 20.21
N PHE A 59 -2.70 14.52 19.82
CA PHE A 59 -3.20 13.21 19.41
C PHE A 59 -2.58 12.71 18.11
N LYS A 60 -2.01 13.59 17.27
CA LYS A 60 -1.27 13.18 16.07
C LYS A 60 0.02 12.40 16.42
N TYR A 61 0.56 12.61 17.62
CA TYR A 61 1.87 12.09 18.01
C TYR A 61 1.80 11.05 19.14
N ILE A 62 0.60 10.79 19.67
CA ILE A 62 0.39 9.69 20.60
C ILE A 62 0.32 8.41 19.77
N LYS A 63 1.41 7.65 19.79
CA LYS A 63 1.43 6.29 19.24
C LYS A 63 1.01 5.29 20.31
N THR A 64 0.16 4.35 19.96
CA THR A 64 -0.15 3.21 20.83
C THR A 64 1.07 2.28 20.94
N LYS A 65 1.11 1.42 21.97
CA LYS A 65 2.20 0.43 22.11
C LYS A 65 2.25 -0.49 20.90
N GLU A 66 1.09 -0.86 20.37
CA GLU A 66 0.93 -1.70 19.20
C GLU A 66 1.43 -1.03 17.93
N GLU A 67 1.16 0.28 17.74
CA GLU A 67 1.75 1.03 16.63
C GLU A 67 3.28 1.04 16.70
N ILE A 68 3.85 1.30 17.89
CA ILE A 68 5.31 1.29 18.08
C ILE A 68 5.88 -0.09 17.75
N ASN A 69 5.23 -1.17 18.19
CA ASN A 69 5.67 -2.53 17.92
C ASN A 69 5.69 -2.84 16.41
N ILE A 70 4.61 -2.53 15.68
CA ILE A 70 4.55 -2.77 14.23
C ILE A 70 5.64 -2.00 13.50
N LEU A 71 5.77 -0.71 13.79
CA LEU A 71 6.78 0.12 13.14
C LEU A 71 8.20 -0.38 13.43
N SER A 72 8.47 -0.80 14.67
CA SER A 72 9.76 -1.38 15.05
C SER A 72 10.04 -2.70 14.33
N VAL A 73 9.04 -3.58 14.20
CA VAL A 73 9.21 -4.87 13.52
C VAL A 73 9.54 -4.65 12.04
N LEU A 74 8.80 -3.77 11.37
CA LEU A 74 9.05 -3.45 9.96
C LEU A 74 10.41 -2.77 9.76
N GLN A 75 10.77 -1.83 10.63
CA GLN A 75 12.08 -1.18 10.57
C GLN A 75 13.22 -2.18 10.72
N GLN A 76 13.10 -3.14 11.64
CA GLN A 76 14.10 -4.20 11.79
C GLN A 76 14.14 -5.14 10.57
N LYS A 77 12.99 -5.43 9.97
CA LYS A 77 12.86 -6.36 8.83
C LYS A 77 13.35 -5.77 7.51
N TYR A 78 13.10 -4.47 7.28
CA TYR A 78 13.33 -3.81 6.00
C TYR A 78 14.43 -2.75 6.03
N GLY A 79 14.86 -2.30 7.20
CA GLY A 79 15.93 -1.31 7.35
C GLY A 79 15.51 0.13 6.98
N GLU A 80 14.21 0.42 6.94
CA GLU A 80 13.68 1.75 6.66
C GLU A 80 12.58 2.18 7.64
N GLU A 81 12.18 3.44 7.57
CA GLU A 81 11.16 4.02 8.44
C GLU A 81 9.76 3.88 7.85
N PHE A 82 8.80 3.55 8.70
CA PHE A 82 7.40 3.40 8.33
C PHE A 82 6.53 4.41 9.06
N THR A 83 5.46 4.84 8.40
CA THR A 83 4.45 5.74 8.94
C THR A 83 3.12 5.02 9.05
N PHE A 84 2.61 4.90 10.27
CA PHE A 84 1.29 4.31 10.52
C PHE A 84 0.15 5.20 9.99
N LYS A 85 -0.87 4.59 9.41
CA LYS A 85 -2.04 5.27 8.82
C LYS A 85 -3.31 4.98 9.58
N ALA A 86 -3.67 3.70 9.71
CA ALA A 86 -4.94 3.28 10.29
C ALA A 86 -4.90 1.81 10.74
N TRP A 87 -5.82 1.47 11.64
CA TRP A 87 -6.15 0.08 11.98
C TRP A 87 -7.38 -0.37 11.19
N SER A 88 -7.40 -1.65 10.83
CA SER A 88 -8.56 -2.41 10.38
C SER A 88 -8.73 -3.61 11.29
N TRP A 89 -9.85 -3.69 12.00
CA TRP A 89 -10.13 -4.80 12.92
C TRP A 89 -10.85 -5.92 12.18
N GLU A 90 -10.33 -7.15 12.25
CA GLU A 90 -11.03 -8.33 11.71
C GLU A 90 -12.31 -8.61 12.50
N LYS A 91 -12.23 -8.46 13.83
CA LYS A 91 -13.35 -8.63 14.74
C LYS A 91 -13.20 -7.68 15.92
N TYR A 92 -14.27 -6.98 16.27
CA TYR A 92 -14.27 -6.06 17.40
C TYR A 92 -13.83 -6.77 18.69
N GLY A 93 -12.83 -6.21 19.37
CA GLY A 93 -12.25 -6.77 20.60
C GLY A 93 -11.23 -7.90 20.41
N SER A 94 -10.90 -8.28 19.17
CA SER A 94 -9.83 -9.23 18.89
C SER A 94 -8.45 -8.60 18.97
N ASN A 95 -7.45 -9.38 19.41
CA ASN A 95 -6.04 -9.02 19.27
C ASN A 95 -5.54 -9.14 17.82
N ASN A 96 -6.25 -9.90 16.98
CA ASN A 96 -5.98 -9.98 15.55
C ASN A 96 -6.57 -8.75 14.86
N LYS A 97 -5.69 -7.99 14.22
CA LYS A 97 -6.00 -6.74 13.54
C LYS A 97 -4.95 -6.47 12.48
N ASN A 98 -5.32 -5.68 11.49
CA ASN A 98 -4.45 -5.28 10.41
C ASN A 98 -4.13 -3.80 10.57
N ALA A 99 -2.88 -3.42 10.30
CA ALA A 99 -2.46 -2.03 10.23
C ALA A 99 -2.11 -1.67 8.80
N TYR A 100 -2.41 -0.43 8.42
CA TYR A 100 -1.91 0.14 7.18
C TYR A 100 -0.75 1.07 7.49
N VAL A 101 0.34 0.90 6.77
CA VAL A 101 1.55 1.71 6.90
C VAL A 101 2.03 2.18 5.53
N THR A 102 2.76 3.29 5.50
CA THR A 102 3.42 3.81 4.29
C THR A 102 4.91 3.96 4.54
N CYS A 103 5.72 3.92 3.49
CA CYS A 103 7.16 4.15 3.54
C CYS A 103 7.61 5.13 2.46
N GLU A 104 8.85 5.62 2.56
CA GLU A 104 9.41 6.55 1.57
C GLU A 104 9.84 5.83 0.29
N SER A 105 10.25 4.57 0.37
CA SER A 105 10.70 3.79 -0.79
C SER A 105 9.57 3.48 -1.78
N MET A 106 8.31 3.43 -1.32
CA MET A 106 7.11 3.21 -2.12
C MET A 106 6.04 4.28 -1.86
N PRO A 107 6.21 5.51 -2.38
CA PRO A 107 5.28 6.60 -2.16
C PRO A 107 3.86 6.28 -2.65
N GLY A 108 2.86 6.52 -1.82
CA GLY A 108 1.45 6.31 -2.16
C GLY A 108 0.95 4.88 -2.02
N VAL A 109 1.83 3.92 -1.68
CA VAL A 109 1.44 2.53 -1.38
C VAL A 109 1.12 2.41 0.10
N GLU A 110 -0.05 1.83 0.41
CA GLU A 110 -0.41 1.41 1.76
C GLU A 110 -0.14 -0.09 1.91
N ILE A 111 0.91 -0.40 2.67
CA ILE A 111 1.31 -1.77 3.02
C ILE A 111 0.40 -2.25 4.15
N GLU A 112 -0.19 -3.44 3.98
CA GLU A 112 -0.96 -4.10 5.03
C GLU A 112 -0.04 -4.93 5.91
N VAL A 113 -0.23 -4.79 7.23
CA VAL A 113 0.51 -5.53 8.25
C VAL A 113 -0.47 -6.27 9.13
N TYR A 114 -0.37 -7.59 9.15
CA TYR A 114 -1.22 -8.47 9.92
C TYR A 114 -0.61 -8.74 11.29
N GLN A 115 -1.27 -8.28 12.35
CA GLN A 115 -0.98 -8.73 13.71
C GLN A 115 -1.81 -9.99 14.01
N ARG A 116 -1.14 -11.06 14.43
CA ARG A 116 -1.77 -12.35 14.76
C ARG A 116 -1.29 -12.87 16.10
N GLU A 117 -2.22 -13.23 16.97
CA GLU A 117 -1.95 -13.99 18.18
C GLU A 117 -1.68 -15.45 17.82
N THR A 118 -0.54 -15.96 18.27
CA THR A 118 -0.10 -17.35 18.07
C THR A 118 0.30 -17.95 19.42
N ASP A 119 0.55 -19.26 19.46
CA ASP A 119 1.02 -19.95 20.68
C ASP A 119 2.31 -19.34 21.24
N ASN A 120 3.12 -18.70 20.40
CA ASN A 120 4.38 -18.02 20.76
C ASN A 120 4.21 -16.52 21.04
N GLY A 121 2.97 -16.03 21.14
CA GLY A 121 2.66 -14.61 21.32
C GLY A 121 2.29 -13.92 19.99
N MET A 122 2.50 -12.60 19.94
CA MET A 122 2.14 -11.80 18.75
C MET A 122 3.16 -11.99 17.63
N THR A 123 2.67 -12.41 16.47
CA THR A 123 3.42 -12.50 15.22
C THR A 123 2.91 -11.45 14.23
N TYR A 124 3.81 -10.96 13.38
CA TYR A 124 3.53 -9.92 12.40
C TYR A 124 3.89 -10.39 10.99
N TYR A 125 2.95 -10.22 10.06
CA TYR A 125 3.12 -10.52 8.64
C TYR A 125 2.81 -9.26 7.83
N ASP A 126 3.28 -9.16 6.60
CA ASP A 126 3.06 -7.97 5.78
C ASP A 126 3.19 -8.27 4.28
N ASP A 127 2.64 -7.37 3.46
CA ASP A 127 2.64 -7.47 1.99
C ASP A 127 3.71 -6.59 1.32
N TYR A 128 4.68 -6.08 2.09
CA TYR A 128 5.72 -5.16 1.59
C TYR A 128 6.44 -5.70 0.35
N MET A 129 6.81 -6.99 0.39
CA MET A 129 7.54 -7.62 -0.71
C MET A 129 6.69 -7.78 -1.98
N ALA A 130 5.36 -7.93 -1.85
CA ALA A 130 4.47 -7.96 -3.00
C ALA A 130 4.47 -6.61 -3.73
N TYR A 131 4.46 -5.50 -2.99
CA TYR A 131 4.58 -4.15 -3.57
C TYR A 131 5.98 -3.86 -4.12
N LYS A 132 7.04 -4.28 -3.40
CA LYS A 132 8.43 -4.13 -3.86
C LYS A 132 8.65 -4.74 -5.25
N TYR A 133 8.00 -5.88 -5.53
CA TYR A 133 8.11 -6.59 -6.80
C TYR A 133 6.93 -6.36 -7.75
N LYS A 134 5.99 -5.47 -7.41
CA LYS A 134 4.78 -5.23 -8.19
C LYS A 134 5.05 -4.91 -9.65
N SER A 135 6.02 -4.05 -9.94
CA SER A 135 6.39 -3.70 -11.32
C SER A 135 6.89 -4.91 -12.10
N ARG A 136 7.70 -5.76 -11.48
CA ARG A 136 8.22 -6.99 -12.11
C ARG A 136 7.11 -8.00 -12.36
N PHE A 137 6.18 -8.20 -11.42
CA PHE A 137 4.98 -9.02 -11.66
C PHE A 137 4.16 -8.50 -12.84
N GLN A 138 3.92 -7.19 -12.90
CA GLN A 138 3.19 -6.54 -13.99
C GLN A 138 3.89 -6.75 -15.35
N GLU A 139 5.21 -6.56 -15.42
CA GLU A 139 6.01 -6.75 -16.63
C GLU A 139 6.01 -8.20 -17.11
N ASP A 140 6.19 -9.15 -16.19
CA ASP A 140 6.20 -10.58 -16.53
C ASP A 140 4.81 -11.05 -16.99
N LEU A 141 3.74 -10.64 -16.30
CA LEU A 141 2.36 -10.95 -16.72
C LEU A 141 2.04 -10.36 -18.10
N GLN A 142 2.40 -9.10 -18.37
CA GLN A 142 2.24 -8.51 -19.70
C GLN A 142 3.02 -9.30 -20.76
N ARG A 143 4.28 -9.68 -20.48
CA ARG A 143 5.10 -10.48 -21.42
C ARG A 143 4.49 -11.85 -21.71
N PHE A 144 3.88 -12.52 -20.73
CA PHE A 144 3.18 -13.78 -20.97
C PHE A 144 1.90 -13.55 -21.78
N THR A 145 1.12 -12.53 -21.44
CA THR A 145 -0.10 -12.18 -22.17
C THR A 145 0.18 -11.82 -23.62
N ASP A 146 1.20 -11.02 -23.92
CA ASP A 146 1.54 -10.56 -25.28
C ASP A 146 1.87 -11.71 -26.26
N GLN A 147 2.30 -12.87 -25.74
CA GLN A 147 2.60 -14.04 -26.58
C GLN A 147 1.34 -14.65 -27.22
N ILE A 148 0.19 -14.50 -26.56
CA ILE A 148 -1.09 -15.06 -27.00
C ILE A 148 -2.04 -13.93 -27.45
N TYR A 149 -2.02 -12.80 -26.74
CA TYR A 149 -2.89 -11.65 -26.92
C TYR A 149 -2.06 -10.39 -27.20
N PRO A 150 -1.58 -10.17 -28.44
CA PRO A 150 -0.66 -9.08 -28.77
C PRO A 150 -1.28 -7.67 -28.64
N ASN A 151 -2.60 -7.58 -28.53
CA ASN A 151 -3.33 -6.32 -28.36
C ASN A 151 -4.09 -6.33 -27.03
N ALA A 152 -3.35 -6.47 -25.92
CA ALA A 152 -3.91 -6.58 -24.59
C ALA A 152 -3.32 -5.58 -23.60
N LYS A 153 -4.16 -5.13 -22.66
CA LYS A 153 -3.75 -4.41 -21.45
C LYS A 153 -3.87 -5.34 -20.25
N VAL A 154 -2.77 -5.54 -19.55
CA VAL A 154 -2.74 -6.30 -18.30
C VAL A 154 -2.73 -5.35 -17.11
N ILE A 155 -3.56 -5.62 -16.11
CA ILE A 155 -3.55 -4.93 -14.82
C ILE A 155 -3.33 -5.97 -13.74
N PHE A 156 -2.16 -5.92 -13.09
CA PHE A 156 -1.85 -6.71 -11.90
C PHE A 156 -2.29 -5.98 -10.64
N MET A 157 -2.94 -6.72 -9.73
CA MET A 157 -3.40 -6.23 -8.44
C MET A 157 -2.73 -7.04 -7.34
N VAL A 158 -2.23 -6.34 -6.32
CA VAL A 158 -1.73 -7.01 -5.12
C VAL A 158 -2.93 -7.42 -4.28
N ASP A 159 -3.16 -8.73 -4.18
CA ASP A 159 -4.04 -9.33 -3.18
C ASP A 159 -3.17 -9.96 -2.10
N SER A 160 -3.02 -9.27 -0.99
CA SER A 160 -2.12 -9.64 0.10
C SER A 160 -2.46 -11.00 0.73
N SER A 161 -3.69 -11.51 0.54
CA SER A 161 -4.11 -12.82 1.03
C SER A 161 -3.61 -14.00 0.19
N THR A 162 -3.09 -13.72 -1.02
CA THR A 162 -2.59 -14.70 -1.97
C THR A 162 -1.07 -14.63 -2.13
N PHE A 163 -0.36 -14.30 -1.05
CA PHE A 163 1.10 -14.36 -0.94
C PHE A 163 1.51 -15.11 0.34
N PRO A 164 2.78 -15.54 0.44
CA PRO A 164 3.31 -16.16 1.66
C PRO A 164 3.28 -15.17 2.83
N LEU A 165 2.88 -15.62 4.02
CA LEU A 165 2.77 -14.73 5.18
C LEU A 165 4.14 -14.26 5.68
N ASP A 166 5.19 -15.08 5.54
CA ASP A 166 6.53 -14.87 6.07
C ASP A 166 7.50 -14.19 5.07
N MET A 167 6.98 -13.55 4.02
CA MET A 167 7.77 -12.78 3.06
C MET A 167 8.71 -11.79 3.75
N GLY A 168 9.95 -11.65 3.26
CA GLY A 168 10.89 -10.66 3.78
C GLY A 168 12.07 -10.41 2.86
N MET A 169 12.99 -9.53 3.27
CA MET A 169 14.14 -9.11 2.44
C MET A 169 15.08 -10.23 2.00
N GLY A 170 15.05 -11.38 2.69
CA GLY A 170 15.82 -12.56 2.31
C GLY A 170 15.24 -13.34 1.12
N MET A 171 13.96 -13.11 0.78
CA MET A 171 13.30 -13.80 -0.35
C MET A 171 13.51 -13.05 -1.66
N THR A 172 13.94 -13.78 -2.66
CA THR A 172 14.07 -13.33 -4.04
C THR A 172 12.70 -13.25 -4.71
N TYR A 173 12.65 -12.55 -5.84
CA TYR A 173 11.44 -12.49 -6.68
C TYR A 173 10.95 -13.89 -7.09
N ASP A 174 11.87 -14.74 -7.58
CA ASP A 174 11.50 -16.05 -8.13
C ASP A 174 11.01 -16.99 -7.02
N GLU A 175 11.60 -16.93 -5.82
CA GLU A 175 11.11 -17.67 -4.65
C GLU A 175 9.68 -17.27 -4.29
N ILE A 176 9.37 -15.97 -4.29
CA ILE A 176 8.00 -15.51 -4.00
C ILE A 176 7.06 -15.92 -5.13
N LEU A 177 7.42 -15.72 -6.39
CA LEU A 177 6.58 -16.08 -7.54
C LEU A 177 6.22 -17.57 -7.55
N GLN A 178 7.18 -18.44 -7.22
CA GLN A 178 7.01 -19.89 -7.29
C GLN A 178 6.39 -20.49 -6.03
N ASP A 179 6.39 -19.76 -4.90
CA ASP A 179 5.79 -20.22 -3.65
C ASP A 179 4.34 -20.65 -3.85
N LYS A 180 3.97 -21.82 -3.31
CA LYS A 180 2.63 -22.43 -3.45
C LYS A 180 1.47 -21.53 -3.03
N ASP A 181 1.72 -20.60 -2.11
CA ASP A 181 0.71 -19.68 -1.60
C ASP A 181 0.55 -18.44 -2.47
N THR A 182 1.51 -18.18 -3.38
CA THR A 182 1.44 -17.10 -4.36
C THR A 182 0.47 -17.42 -5.49
N VAL A 183 -0.58 -16.61 -5.60
CA VAL A 183 -1.53 -16.60 -6.73
C VAL A 183 -1.75 -15.14 -7.14
N LEU A 184 -1.31 -14.75 -8.33
CA LEU A 184 -1.36 -13.36 -8.78
C LEU A 184 -2.77 -12.97 -9.23
N SER A 185 -3.27 -11.84 -8.76
CA SER A 185 -4.58 -11.30 -9.18
C SER A 185 -4.41 -10.42 -10.40
N VAL A 186 -5.08 -10.76 -11.51
CA VAL A 186 -4.91 -10.05 -12.79
C VAL A 186 -6.23 -9.75 -13.47
N THR A 187 -6.21 -8.73 -14.31
CA THR A 187 -7.26 -8.44 -15.27
C THR A 187 -6.63 -8.17 -16.62
N ILE A 188 -7.16 -8.79 -17.66
CA ILE A 188 -6.64 -8.74 -19.02
C ILE A 188 -7.74 -8.23 -19.93
N LEU A 189 -7.52 -7.06 -20.54
CA LEU A 189 -8.39 -6.48 -21.53
C LEU A 189 -7.78 -6.67 -22.92
N VAL A 190 -8.42 -7.46 -23.78
CA VAL A 190 -8.01 -7.72 -25.16
C VAL A 190 -8.87 -6.87 -26.10
N LYS A 191 -8.22 -6.13 -26.99
CA LYS A 191 -8.90 -5.34 -28.02
C LYS A 191 -9.03 -6.16 -29.30
N CYS A 192 -10.27 -6.34 -29.74
CA CYS A 192 -10.61 -7.03 -30.98
C CYS A 192 -11.84 -6.40 -31.65
N ASP A 193 -11.95 -6.54 -32.97
CA ASP A 193 -13.05 -5.94 -33.74
C ASP A 193 -14.36 -6.74 -33.63
N SER A 194 -14.25 -8.04 -33.38
CA SER A 194 -15.36 -8.98 -33.22
C SER A 194 -15.04 -10.04 -32.19
N ASP A 195 -16.04 -10.78 -31.75
CA ASP A 195 -15.84 -11.92 -30.85
C ASP A 195 -14.92 -12.97 -31.50
N ASP A 196 -13.90 -13.41 -30.76
CA ASP A 196 -12.85 -14.28 -31.25
C ASP A 196 -13.33 -15.75 -31.24
N PRO A 197 -13.45 -16.43 -32.40
CA PRO A 197 -13.90 -17.81 -32.44
C PRO A 197 -12.91 -18.80 -31.80
N GLN A 198 -11.65 -18.42 -31.61
CA GLN A 198 -10.58 -19.23 -30.99
C GLN A 198 -10.31 -18.83 -29.53
N LYS A 199 -11.16 -17.98 -28.93
CA LYS A 199 -11.00 -17.50 -27.54
C LYS A 199 -10.79 -18.59 -26.49
N GLU A 200 -11.38 -19.77 -26.69
CA GLU A 200 -11.17 -20.92 -25.80
C GLU A 200 -9.81 -21.60 -25.98
N GLU A 201 -9.33 -21.70 -27.22
CA GLU A 201 -8.02 -22.27 -27.56
C GLU A 201 -6.91 -21.35 -27.05
N HIS A 202 -7.01 -20.05 -27.32
CA HIS A 202 -6.09 -19.04 -26.79
C HIS A 202 -6.04 -19.06 -25.25
N LEU A 203 -7.17 -19.22 -24.56
CA LEU A 203 -7.19 -19.29 -23.10
C LEU A 203 -6.48 -20.55 -22.58
N GLU A 204 -6.61 -21.68 -23.27
CA GLU A 204 -5.91 -22.92 -22.93
C GLU A 204 -4.41 -22.83 -23.19
N GLU A 205 -3.99 -22.20 -24.31
CA GLU A 205 -2.59 -21.89 -24.59
C GLU A 205 -1.99 -20.96 -23.53
N PHE A 206 -2.72 -19.92 -23.14
CA PHE A 206 -2.30 -19.01 -22.07
C PHE A 206 -2.18 -19.74 -20.73
N ARG A 207 -3.13 -20.62 -20.40
CA ARG A 207 -3.06 -21.47 -19.20
C ARG A 207 -1.80 -22.34 -19.22
N GLN A 208 -1.52 -23.04 -20.32
CA GLN A 208 -0.34 -23.89 -20.44
C GLN A 208 0.94 -23.07 -20.32
N LEU A 209 1.01 -21.89 -20.94
CA LEU A 209 2.15 -20.98 -20.83
C LEU A 209 2.42 -20.57 -19.38
N LEU A 210 1.36 -20.23 -18.62
CA LEU A 210 1.49 -19.91 -17.19
C LEU A 210 1.97 -21.11 -16.38
N GLU A 211 1.40 -22.30 -16.61
CA GLU A 211 1.80 -23.54 -15.94
C GLU A 211 3.27 -23.91 -16.22
N ASP A 212 3.70 -23.85 -17.48
CA ASP A 212 5.07 -24.13 -17.90
C ASP A 212 6.08 -23.18 -17.24
N ASN A 213 5.66 -21.96 -16.91
CA ASN A 213 6.45 -20.97 -16.19
C ASN A 213 6.18 -20.97 -14.68
N SER A 214 5.42 -21.94 -14.17
CA SER A 214 5.04 -22.08 -12.75
C SER A 214 4.31 -20.87 -12.16
N VAL A 215 3.64 -20.06 -12.99
CA VAL A 215 2.93 -18.84 -12.58
C VAL A 215 1.47 -19.18 -12.29
N ARG A 216 1.01 -18.91 -11.06
CA ARG A 216 -0.39 -19.10 -10.65
C ARG A 216 -1.12 -17.78 -10.68
N VAL A 217 -2.34 -17.79 -11.20
CA VAL A 217 -3.11 -16.58 -11.46
C VAL A 217 -4.58 -16.78 -11.12
N ASN A 218 -5.19 -15.78 -10.50
CA ASN A 218 -6.64 -15.60 -10.48
C ASN A 218 -6.96 -14.39 -11.36
N GLY A 219 -7.76 -14.57 -12.41
CA GLY A 219 -7.87 -13.56 -13.44
C GLY A 219 -9.22 -13.41 -14.09
N THR A 220 -9.43 -12.23 -14.67
CA THR A 220 -10.52 -11.95 -15.60
C THR A 220 -9.95 -11.62 -16.97
N LEU A 221 -10.39 -12.33 -17.99
CA LEU A 221 -10.12 -12.04 -19.40
C LEU A 221 -11.35 -11.40 -20.03
N ILE A 222 -11.16 -10.27 -20.69
CA ILE A 222 -12.24 -9.46 -21.26
C ILE A 222 -11.88 -9.10 -22.69
N TYR A 223 -12.78 -9.39 -23.64
CA TYR A 223 -12.65 -8.94 -25.02
C TYR A 223 -13.53 -7.71 -25.23
N THR A 224 -12.99 -6.65 -25.82
CA THR A 224 -13.75 -5.44 -26.12
C THR A 224 -13.47 -4.96 -27.54
N SER A 225 -14.52 -4.48 -28.21
CA SER A 225 -14.42 -3.65 -29.41
C SER A 225 -14.62 -2.16 -29.11
N ASP A 226 -14.95 -1.80 -27.87
CA ASP A 226 -15.21 -0.41 -27.48
C ASP A 226 -13.91 0.40 -27.40
N GLU A 227 -13.84 1.50 -28.15
CA GLU A 227 -12.67 2.39 -28.17
C GLU A 227 -12.55 3.21 -26.88
N THR A 228 -13.67 3.61 -26.28
CA THR A 228 -13.67 4.44 -25.07
C THR A 228 -13.08 3.64 -23.91
N THR A 229 -13.59 2.43 -23.70
CA THR A 229 -13.05 1.50 -22.70
C THR A 229 -11.59 1.19 -22.99
N TRP A 230 -11.24 0.84 -24.23
CA TRP A 230 -9.85 0.54 -24.56
C TRP A 230 -8.91 1.68 -24.16
N ASN A 231 -9.28 2.94 -24.41
CA ASN A 231 -8.43 4.07 -24.10
C ASN A 231 -8.40 4.42 -22.60
N GLU A 232 -9.53 4.31 -21.91
CA GLU A 232 -9.67 4.75 -20.52
C GLU A 232 -9.35 3.66 -19.48
N TYR A 233 -9.41 2.38 -19.83
CA TYR A 233 -9.20 1.27 -18.90
C TYR A 233 -7.80 1.30 -18.27
N SER A 234 -7.77 1.33 -16.94
CA SER A 234 -6.55 1.50 -16.15
C SER A 234 -6.68 0.93 -14.74
N GLU A 235 -5.55 0.79 -14.05
CA GLU A 235 -5.48 0.32 -12.66
C GLU A 235 -6.35 1.14 -11.69
N ASN A 236 -6.61 2.42 -11.98
CA ASN A 236 -7.36 3.30 -11.09
C ASN A 236 -8.88 3.25 -11.31
N ASN A 237 -9.35 2.65 -12.41
CA ASN A 237 -10.76 2.67 -12.77
C ASN A 237 -11.32 1.32 -13.23
N TYR A 238 -10.50 0.25 -13.32
CA TYR A 238 -10.95 -1.07 -13.78
C TYR A 238 -12.24 -1.52 -13.07
N SER A 239 -12.34 -1.34 -11.75
CA SER A 239 -13.50 -1.72 -10.95
C SER A 239 -14.79 -1.00 -11.36
N ASN A 240 -14.69 0.25 -11.84
CA ASN A 240 -15.85 1.04 -12.27
C ASN A 240 -16.51 0.44 -13.51
N TRP A 241 -15.72 -0.22 -14.36
CA TRP A 241 -16.21 -0.86 -15.58
C TRP A 241 -17.04 -2.12 -15.29
N TYR A 242 -16.87 -2.76 -14.13
CA TYR A 242 -17.66 -3.95 -13.76
C TYR A 242 -19.12 -3.63 -13.39
N ALA A 243 -19.50 -2.35 -13.30
CA ALA A 243 -20.87 -1.95 -12.96
C ALA A 243 -21.85 -2.07 -14.14
N ASN A 244 -21.36 -2.06 -15.38
CA ASN A 244 -22.15 -2.16 -16.62
C ASN A 244 -21.62 -3.31 -17.49
N ASP A 245 -22.50 -4.01 -18.21
CA ASP A 245 -22.14 -5.19 -19.04
C ASP A 245 -22.24 -4.91 -20.56
N ASP A 246 -22.28 -3.64 -21.00
CA ASP A 246 -22.55 -3.23 -22.39
C ASP A 246 -21.30 -2.88 -23.23
N TRP A 247 -20.11 -2.91 -22.63
CA TRP A 247 -18.86 -2.46 -23.25
C TRP A 247 -17.91 -3.58 -23.67
N TYR A 248 -18.23 -4.84 -23.36
CA TYR A 248 -17.42 -6.00 -23.71
C TYR A 248 -18.17 -6.95 -24.64
N LEU A 249 -17.41 -7.66 -25.48
CA LEU A 249 -17.91 -8.71 -26.37
C LEU A 249 -18.06 -10.03 -25.61
N SER A 250 -17.06 -10.40 -24.82
CA SER A 250 -17.09 -11.58 -23.97
C SER A 250 -16.18 -11.40 -22.74
N ARG A 251 -16.53 -12.10 -21.65
CA ARG A 251 -15.79 -12.06 -20.37
C ARG A 251 -15.69 -13.44 -19.76
N CYS A 252 -14.49 -13.84 -19.37
CA CYS A 252 -14.22 -15.09 -18.68
C CYS A 252 -13.43 -14.85 -17.39
N ASN A 253 -13.92 -15.37 -16.26
CA ASN A 253 -13.12 -15.50 -15.06
C ASN A 253 -12.41 -16.86 -15.09
N PHE A 254 -11.11 -16.86 -14.84
CA PHE A 254 -10.29 -18.06 -14.82
C PHE A 254 -9.37 -18.07 -13.61
N SER A 255 -8.94 -19.25 -13.17
CA SER A 255 -8.00 -19.40 -12.09
C SER A 255 -7.12 -20.62 -12.32
N LEU A 256 -5.82 -20.46 -12.06
CA LEU A 256 -4.87 -21.53 -11.84
C LEU A 256 -4.52 -21.51 -10.36
N ASP A 257 -5.18 -22.36 -9.58
CA ASP A 257 -5.16 -22.28 -8.11
C ASP A 257 -3.84 -22.79 -7.51
N LYS A 258 -3.77 -22.84 -6.16
CA LYS A 258 -2.59 -23.31 -5.42
C LYS A 258 -2.15 -24.75 -5.77
N SER A 259 -3.05 -25.56 -6.33
CA SER A 259 -2.81 -26.93 -6.78
C SER A 259 -2.60 -27.03 -8.30
N TYR A 260 -2.46 -25.90 -9.00
CA TYR A 260 -2.49 -25.81 -10.46
C TYR A 260 -3.78 -26.38 -11.08
N GLN A 261 -4.87 -26.46 -10.31
CA GLN A 261 -6.16 -26.81 -10.88
C GLN A 261 -6.72 -25.62 -11.62
N PHE A 262 -7.09 -25.85 -12.88
CA PHE A 262 -7.65 -24.81 -13.72
C PHE A 262 -9.17 -24.77 -13.62
N TYR A 263 -9.68 -23.59 -13.30
CA TYR A 263 -11.10 -23.30 -13.23
C TYR A 263 -11.41 -22.18 -14.20
N LYS A 264 -12.49 -22.30 -14.97
CA LYS A 264 -13.06 -21.19 -15.73
C LYS A 264 -14.57 -21.11 -15.51
N CYS A 265 -15.09 -19.90 -15.29
CA CYS A 265 -16.52 -19.68 -15.22
C CYS A 265 -17.08 -19.58 -16.64
N ILE A 266 -17.88 -20.57 -17.05
CA ILE A 266 -18.51 -20.66 -18.38
C ILE A 266 -19.79 -19.77 -18.44
N LYS A 267 -20.19 -19.12 -17.33
CA LYS A 267 -21.54 -18.52 -17.16
C LYS A 267 -21.63 -16.99 -17.15
N THR A 268 -20.59 -16.26 -17.56
CA THR A 268 -20.78 -14.88 -18.05
C THR A 268 -20.83 -14.95 -19.56
N THR A 269 -21.86 -14.35 -20.16
CA THR A 269 -22.19 -14.41 -21.60
C THR A 269 -20.99 -14.69 -22.50
N TRP A 270 -20.96 -15.90 -23.04
CA TRP A 270 -20.21 -16.21 -24.25
C TRP A 270 -20.93 -15.65 -25.47
#